data_AF-A0A3M7AUI5-F1
#
_entry.id   AF-A0A3M7AUI5-F1
#
_cell.length_a   1.000
_cell.length_b   1.000
_cell.length_c   1.000
_cell.angle_alpha   90.00
_cell.angle_beta   90.00
_cell.angle_gamma   90.00
#
_symmetry.space_group_name_H-M   'P 1'
#
loop_
_entity.id
_entity.type
_entity.pdbx_description
1 polymer ?
#
loop_
_entity_poly.entity_id
_entity_poly.type
_entity_poly.pdbx_seq_one_letter_code
_entity_poly.pdbx_strand_id
1 'polypeptide(L)'
;MKTTWKDIAPVPTSQEFLDIVLSRTQRKLPTQIRSGFKITRIRAFYMRKVKFTAETFSEKVTAILDGFPRLADIHPFHKDLLNTLYDADHFRIALGQLNTAKGLIETVSRDYIRLLKYGQSLFQCKQLKRAALGRMATICKRLKDPLVYLEQVRQHLGRLPSIDPNTRTLLICGYPNVGKSSFLKNISRADVDVQPYAFTTKSLFVGHFDYKMLRFQAIDTPGILDHPLEEMNTIEMQSITAVAHLRSAIMYFMDLSEQCGYSVHAQMALFESIKPLFANKLVFIVINKIDVMKPEDLDAETQAKLQSLLNSGNVELLQLSCTTTENLMNVRNAACDRLLAERNAEKLKAGTNASGEVTGRLGDVLRRIHVAQPMGGVVREPYIPDAALNKMKYDKDDPNRPKLMRDIEEENGGAGVFNINLHDKYLLENDEWKDDKIPETLDGKNVYDYIDPDIDAKLAALEEEEARLEGEGYYDNAEEEDLADADEEDLRYKAELIREKRQLIMNDNKMRKSLKNRAVIPRNKKAVDLEKMQQGLQNAGYDTSAIAERARS
;
A
#
# COMPACT_ATOMS: atom_id res chain seq x y z
N MET A 1 15.70 -2.03 -9.85
CA MET A 1 16.59 -0.85 -9.81
C MET A 1 15.74 0.38 -9.61
N LYS A 2 16.19 1.35 -8.81
CA LYS A 2 15.46 2.59 -8.56
C LYS A 2 15.53 3.46 -9.82
N THR A 3 14.38 3.83 -10.40
CA THR A 3 14.29 4.67 -11.61
C THR A 3 14.05 6.15 -11.30
N THR A 4 13.79 6.48 -10.03
CA THR A 4 13.47 7.84 -9.56
C THR A 4 14.19 8.18 -8.26
N TRP A 5 14.54 9.44 -8.07
CA TRP A 5 15.23 9.93 -6.87
C TRP A 5 14.48 11.09 -6.19
N LYS A 6 13.16 10.92 -6.02
CA LYS A 6 12.30 11.93 -5.37
C LYS A 6 12.32 11.85 -3.84
N ASP A 7 12.60 10.68 -3.28
CA ASP A 7 12.49 10.43 -1.83
C ASP A 7 13.70 10.92 -1.01
N ILE A 8 14.59 11.73 -1.61
CA ILE A 8 15.75 12.26 -0.90
C ILE A 8 15.31 13.42 -0.02
N ALA A 9 15.54 13.28 1.29
CA ALA A 9 15.22 14.33 2.25
C ALA A 9 16.01 15.62 1.95
N PRO A 10 15.42 16.81 2.21
CA PRO A 10 16.13 18.08 2.05
C PRO A 10 17.44 18.11 2.85
N VAL A 11 18.51 18.56 2.21
CA VAL A 11 19.83 18.71 2.81
C VAL A 11 19.91 20.12 3.40
N PRO A 12 19.95 20.28 4.74
CA PRO A 12 19.99 21.60 5.34
C PRO A 12 21.36 22.26 5.14
N THR A 13 21.38 23.59 5.17
CA THR A 13 22.64 24.35 5.16
C THR A 13 23.46 24.05 6.43
N SER A 14 24.76 24.34 6.41
CA SER A 14 25.62 24.10 7.60
C SER A 14 25.11 24.80 8.87
N GLN A 15 24.52 26.00 8.76
CA GLN A 15 23.98 26.74 9.89
C GLN A 15 22.68 26.10 10.40
N GLU A 16 21.73 25.81 9.51
CA GLU A 16 20.49 25.11 9.88
C GLU A 16 20.77 23.73 10.48
N PHE A 17 21.74 23.00 9.92
CA PHE A 17 22.17 21.71 10.44
C PHE A 17 22.59 21.83 11.91
N LEU A 18 23.45 22.81 12.23
CA LEU A 18 23.89 23.08 13.60
C LEU A 18 22.72 23.42 14.51
N ASP A 19 21.84 24.31 14.06
CA ASP A 19 20.71 24.79 14.87
C ASP A 19 19.73 23.66 15.15
N ILE A 20 19.43 22.81 14.17
CA ILE A 20 18.59 21.62 14.33
C ILE A 20 19.19 20.68 15.39
N VAL A 21 20.49 20.36 15.29
CA VAL A 21 21.14 19.40 16.18
C VAL A 21 21.27 19.94 17.62
N LEU A 22 21.71 21.19 17.77
CA LEU A 22 21.89 21.81 19.08
C LEU A 22 20.54 22.08 19.77
N SER A 23 19.53 22.53 19.02
CA SER A 23 18.16 22.69 19.51
C SER A 23 17.57 21.36 19.95
N ARG A 24 17.72 20.28 19.15
CA ARG A 24 17.25 18.92 19.53
C ARG A 24 17.94 18.45 20.81
N THR A 25 19.25 18.68 20.95
CA THR A 25 20.02 18.35 22.17
C THR A 25 19.48 19.09 23.39
N GLN A 26 19.13 20.37 23.24
CA GLN A 26 18.62 21.18 24.34
C GLN A 26 17.18 20.80 24.74
N ARG A 27 16.32 20.51 23.77
CA ARG A 27 14.90 20.18 24.00
C ARG A 27 14.69 18.76 24.53
N LYS A 28 15.47 17.78 24.06
CA LYS A 28 15.28 16.35 24.43
C LYS A 28 15.99 15.93 25.70
N LEU A 29 17.05 16.64 26.12
CA LEU A 29 17.83 16.27 27.30
C LEU A 29 17.57 17.22 28.48
N PRO A 30 17.68 16.75 29.73
CA PRO A 30 17.57 17.61 30.90
C PRO A 30 18.60 18.74 30.85
N THR A 31 18.21 19.94 31.28
CA THR A 31 19.02 21.17 31.18
C THR A 31 19.58 21.65 32.51
N GLN A 32 18.90 21.35 33.62
CA GLN A 32 19.28 21.82 34.95
C GLN A 32 20.22 20.84 35.66
N ILE A 33 21.33 21.37 36.20
CA ILE A 33 22.24 20.65 37.11
C ILE A 33 22.85 21.64 38.12
N ARG A 34 23.02 21.20 39.37
CA ARG A 34 23.55 22.02 40.47
C ARG A 34 24.92 21.52 40.92
N SER A 35 25.74 22.41 41.49
CA SER A 35 27.11 22.10 41.97
C SER A 35 27.13 21.12 43.13
N GLY A 36 26.11 21.11 44.00
CA GLY A 36 26.01 20.21 45.15
C GLY A 36 25.63 18.75 44.83
N PHE A 37 25.45 18.40 43.56
CA PHE A 37 25.16 17.01 43.18
C PHE A 37 26.42 16.13 43.18
N LYS A 38 26.24 14.83 43.43
CA LYS A 38 27.34 13.84 43.33
C LYS A 38 28.06 13.96 41.98
N ILE A 39 29.39 13.95 42.00
CA ILE A 39 30.22 14.14 40.79
C ILE A 39 29.90 13.11 39.69
N THR A 40 29.52 11.89 40.07
CA THR A 40 29.06 10.84 39.15
C THR A 40 27.84 11.28 38.33
N ARG A 41 26.88 11.97 38.95
CA ARG A 41 25.69 12.53 38.28
C ARG A 41 26.07 13.68 37.34
N ILE A 42 27.02 14.53 37.74
CA ILE A 42 27.53 15.64 36.92
C ILE A 42 28.25 15.12 35.67
N ARG A 43 29.13 14.13 35.82
CA ARG A 43 29.83 13.47 34.70
C ARG A 43 28.82 12.84 33.74
N ALA A 44 27.90 12.02 34.26
CA ALA A 44 26.88 11.36 33.46
C ALA A 44 25.99 12.34 32.69
N PHE A 45 25.62 13.47 33.30
CA PHE A 45 24.84 14.52 32.68
C PHE A 45 25.53 15.11 31.44
N TYR A 46 26.81 15.49 31.55
CA TYR A 46 27.55 16.07 30.43
C TYR A 46 27.98 15.03 29.39
N MET A 47 28.30 13.80 29.80
CA MET A 47 28.54 12.68 28.88
C MET A 47 27.33 12.41 27.99
N ARG A 48 26.12 12.37 28.58
CA ARG A 48 24.88 12.19 27.82
C ARG A 48 24.68 13.29 26.78
N LYS A 49 24.99 14.55 27.12
CA LYS A 49 24.91 15.66 26.16
C LYS A 49 25.87 15.49 24.99
N VAL A 50 27.14 15.19 25.26
CA VAL A 50 28.14 15.00 24.18
C VAL A 50 27.77 13.81 23.29
N LYS A 51 27.38 12.68 23.89
CA LYS A 51 27.01 11.47 23.16
C LYS A 51 25.79 11.68 22.27
N PHE A 52 24.70 12.22 22.84
CA PHE A 52 23.46 12.47 22.10
C PHE A 52 23.63 13.45 20.93
N THR A 53 24.44 14.51 21.12
CA THR A 53 24.72 15.44 20.01
C THR A 53 25.48 14.73 18.89
N ALA A 54 26.50 13.93 19.21
CA ALA A 54 27.25 13.17 18.22
C ALA A 54 26.37 12.17 17.47
N GLU A 55 25.54 11.41 18.19
CA GLU A 55 24.56 10.48 17.59
C GLU A 55 23.58 11.20 16.67
N THR A 56 23.08 12.37 17.07
CA THR A 56 22.19 13.18 16.23
C THR A 56 22.88 13.65 14.94
N PHE A 57 24.15 14.08 15.03
CA PHE A 57 24.95 14.41 13.83
C PHE A 57 25.12 13.18 12.94
N SER A 58 25.56 12.05 13.49
CA SER A 58 25.77 10.81 12.73
C SER A 58 24.49 10.30 12.09
N GLU A 59 23.35 10.31 12.79
CA GLU A 59 22.02 9.95 12.25
C GLU A 59 21.69 10.79 11.02
N LYS A 60 21.81 12.12 11.14
CA LYS A 60 21.46 13.05 10.06
C LYS A 60 22.39 12.93 8.86
N VAL A 61 23.70 12.81 9.08
CA VAL A 61 24.67 12.60 8.01
C VAL A 61 24.44 11.25 7.32
N THR A 62 24.15 10.19 8.10
CA THR A 62 23.86 8.86 7.54
C THR A 62 22.60 8.88 6.68
N ALA A 63 21.53 9.55 7.14
CA ALA A 63 20.31 9.71 6.35
C ALA A 63 20.56 10.43 5.00
N ILE A 64 21.48 11.41 4.97
CA ILE A 64 21.88 12.07 3.72
C ILE A 64 22.65 11.07 2.83
N LEU A 65 23.65 10.38 3.37
CA LEU A 65 24.49 9.42 2.62
C LEU A 65 23.67 8.26 2.03
N ASP A 66 22.69 7.76 2.77
CA ASP A 66 21.82 6.65 2.33
C ASP A 66 20.72 7.12 1.36
N GLY A 67 20.37 8.41 1.39
CA GLY A 67 19.39 8.99 0.47
C GLY A 67 19.91 9.14 -0.95
N PHE A 68 21.18 9.52 -1.12
CA PHE A 68 21.78 9.73 -2.45
C PHE A 68 22.15 8.41 -3.16
N PRO A 69 22.02 8.34 -4.50
CA PRO A 69 22.42 7.17 -5.25
C PRO A 69 23.93 6.97 -5.24
N ARG A 70 24.36 5.72 -5.04
CA ARG A 70 25.75 5.31 -5.18
C ARG A 70 26.07 5.11 -6.66
N LEU A 71 26.92 5.95 -7.24
CA LEU A 71 27.25 5.92 -8.67
C LEU A 71 27.83 4.59 -9.17
N ALA A 72 28.41 3.77 -8.28
CA ALA A 72 28.95 2.45 -8.63
C ALA A 72 27.88 1.36 -8.78
N ASP A 73 26.76 1.49 -8.06
CA ASP A 73 25.73 0.45 -7.96
C ASP A 73 24.54 0.69 -8.91
N ILE A 74 24.50 1.85 -9.58
CA ILE A 74 23.44 2.22 -10.52
C ILE A 74 23.75 1.76 -11.94
N HIS A 75 22.70 1.69 -12.77
CA HIS A 75 22.84 1.35 -14.19
C HIS A 75 23.77 2.32 -14.92
N PRO A 76 24.62 1.86 -15.88
CA PRO A 76 25.56 2.70 -16.63
C PRO A 76 24.92 3.96 -17.22
N PHE A 77 23.74 3.84 -17.84
CA PHE A 77 22.95 5.00 -18.31
C PHE A 77 22.82 6.11 -17.27
N HIS A 78 22.37 5.76 -16.06
CA HIS A 78 22.15 6.74 -14.99
C HIS A 78 23.49 7.23 -14.43
N LYS A 79 24.52 6.39 -14.36
CA LYS A 79 25.86 6.79 -13.94
C LYS A 79 26.43 7.87 -14.87
N ASP A 80 26.37 7.65 -16.17
CA ASP A 80 26.96 8.56 -17.16
C ASP A 80 26.09 9.82 -17.36
N LEU A 81 24.77 9.69 -17.19
CA LEU A 81 23.87 10.85 -17.10
C LEU A 81 24.19 11.73 -15.88
N LEU A 82 24.46 11.12 -14.72
CA LEU A 82 24.86 11.89 -13.52
C LEU A 82 26.26 12.48 -13.66
N ASN A 83 27.17 11.80 -14.36
CA ASN A 83 28.50 12.31 -14.65
C ASN A 83 28.44 13.59 -15.50
N THR A 84 27.65 13.56 -16.58
CA THR A 84 27.47 14.72 -17.48
C THR A 84 26.75 15.89 -16.81
N LEU A 85 25.82 15.62 -15.90
CA LEU A 85 25.03 16.65 -15.21
C LEU A 85 25.73 17.29 -14.01
N TYR A 86 26.46 16.51 -13.22
CA TYR A 86 26.90 16.92 -11.88
C TYR A 86 28.40 16.80 -11.62
N ASP A 87 29.16 16.25 -12.57
CA ASP A 87 30.53 15.76 -12.38
C ASP A 87 30.58 14.66 -11.30
N ALA A 88 30.82 13.42 -11.74
CA ALA A 88 30.83 12.27 -10.84
C ALA A 88 31.91 12.36 -9.76
N ASP A 89 33.02 13.05 -10.03
CA ASP A 89 34.11 13.18 -9.08
C ASP A 89 33.79 14.23 -8.02
N HIS A 90 33.25 15.39 -8.42
CA HIS A 90 32.79 16.38 -7.46
C HIS A 90 31.68 15.82 -6.55
N PHE A 91 30.74 15.08 -7.13
CA PHE A 91 29.67 14.39 -6.38
C PHE A 91 30.23 13.39 -5.36
N ARG A 92 31.19 12.55 -5.77
CA ARG A 92 31.82 11.55 -4.89
C ARG A 92 32.63 12.22 -3.78
N ILE A 93 33.36 13.29 -4.10
CA ILE A 93 34.14 14.06 -3.13
C ILE A 93 33.22 14.69 -2.07
N ALA A 94 32.10 15.29 -2.47
CA ALA A 94 31.13 15.88 -1.55
C ALA A 94 30.60 14.84 -0.54
N LEU A 95 30.11 13.69 -1.02
CA LEU A 95 29.65 12.59 -0.15
C LEU A 95 30.78 12.02 0.72
N GLY A 96 32.00 11.90 0.17
CA GLY A 96 33.19 11.47 0.90
C GLY A 96 33.57 12.41 2.06
N GLN A 97 33.43 13.72 1.86
CA GLN A 97 33.66 14.72 2.90
C GLN A 97 32.64 14.61 4.04
N LEU A 98 31.37 14.36 3.74
CA LEU A 98 30.35 14.07 4.76
C LEU A 98 30.67 12.80 5.56
N ASN A 99 31.06 11.72 4.89
CA ASN A 99 31.42 10.47 5.57
C ASN A 99 32.66 10.64 6.47
N THR A 100 33.66 11.39 6.00
CA THR A 100 34.85 11.73 6.79
C THR A 100 34.48 12.58 8.01
N ALA A 101 33.62 13.58 7.84
CA ALA A 101 33.14 14.41 8.93
C ALA A 101 32.36 13.63 9.99
N LYS A 102 31.53 12.66 9.58
CA LYS A 102 30.88 11.71 10.50
C LYS A 102 31.91 10.98 11.37
N GLY A 103 32.94 10.40 10.76
CA GLY A 103 34.01 9.71 11.49
C GLY A 103 34.79 10.62 12.45
N LEU A 104 35.02 11.88 12.06
CA LEU A 104 35.66 12.88 12.92
C LEU A 104 34.78 13.24 14.12
N ILE A 105 33.47 13.42 13.94
CA ILE A 105 32.51 13.73 15.02
C ILE A 105 32.46 12.58 16.03
N GLU A 106 32.42 11.34 15.57
CA GLU A 106 32.43 10.14 16.42
C GLU A 106 33.73 10.02 17.22
N THR A 107 34.87 10.38 16.61
CA THR A 107 36.17 10.40 17.29
C THR A 107 36.23 11.48 18.37
N VAL A 108 35.81 12.71 18.05
CA VAL A 108 35.68 13.81 19.02
C VAL A 108 34.77 13.39 20.19
N SER A 109 33.64 12.76 19.91
CA SER A 109 32.73 12.27 20.95
C SER A 109 33.43 11.27 21.89
N ARG A 110 34.09 10.25 21.34
CA ARG A 110 34.80 9.23 22.11
C ARG A 110 35.88 9.83 23.01
N ASP A 111 36.68 10.76 22.49
CA ASP A 111 37.77 11.39 23.24
C ASP A 111 37.25 12.26 24.38
N TYR A 112 36.26 13.12 24.13
CA TYR A 112 35.70 13.97 25.20
C TYR A 112 34.90 13.19 26.22
N ILE A 113 34.25 12.07 25.85
CA ILE A 113 33.62 11.17 26.82
C ILE A 113 34.67 10.53 27.73
N ARG A 114 35.83 10.12 27.20
CA ARG A 114 36.94 9.61 28.01
C ARG A 114 37.46 10.68 28.98
N LEU A 115 37.68 11.91 28.50
CA LEU A 115 38.13 13.03 29.35
C LEU A 115 37.10 13.38 30.45
N LEU A 116 35.80 13.35 30.12
CA LEU A 116 34.73 13.63 31.08
C LEU A 116 34.67 12.61 32.24
N LYS A 117 35.22 11.39 32.09
CA LYS A 117 35.28 10.40 33.19
C LYS A 117 36.13 10.88 34.36
N TYR A 118 37.12 11.73 34.11
CA TYR A 118 38.06 12.24 35.10
C TYR A 118 37.73 13.65 35.59
N GLY A 119 36.63 14.28 35.12
CA GLY A 119 36.26 15.63 35.52
C GLY A 119 35.96 15.73 37.02
N GLN A 120 36.62 16.64 37.75
CA GLN A 120 36.53 16.74 39.20
C GLN A 120 35.48 17.77 39.66
N SER A 121 35.13 18.74 38.81
CA SER A 121 34.18 19.80 39.14
C SER A 121 33.12 20.01 38.07
N LEU A 122 32.01 20.68 38.44
CA LEU A 122 30.97 21.10 37.50
C LEU A 122 31.55 22.01 36.41
N PHE A 123 32.40 22.95 36.80
CA PHE A 123 33.02 23.91 35.88
C PHE A 123 33.88 23.21 34.82
N GLN A 124 34.75 22.28 35.24
CA GLN A 124 35.60 21.51 34.34
C GLN A 124 34.76 20.66 33.36
N CYS A 125 33.73 19.98 33.86
CA CYS A 125 32.84 19.18 32.99
C CYS A 125 32.05 20.06 32.01
N LYS A 126 31.62 21.26 32.44
CA LYS A 126 30.94 22.24 31.58
C LYS A 126 31.86 22.74 30.47
N GLN A 127 33.13 23.02 30.77
CA GLN A 127 34.14 23.43 29.78
C GLN A 127 34.41 22.31 28.77
N LEU A 128 34.62 21.06 29.23
CA LEU A 128 34.82 19.91 28.35
C LEU A 128 33.63 19.70 27.40
N LYS A 129 32.39 19.83 27.91
CA LYS A 129 31.20 19.77 27.07
C LYS A 129 31.16 20.90 26.03
N ARG A 130 31.48 22.14 26.42
CA ARG A 130 31.52 23.28 25.48
C ARG A 130 32.56 23.06 24.39
N ALA A 131 33.75 22.57 24.75
CA ALA A 131 34.82 22.27 23.80
C ALA A 131 34.41 21.15 22.83
N ALA A 132 33.80 20.07 23.33
CA ALA A 132 33.30 18.96 22.50
C ALA A 132 32.28 19.43 21.46
N LEU A 133 31.22 20.12 21.91
CA LEU A 133 30.18 20.65 21.02
C LEU A 133 30.73 21.69 20.05
N GLY A 134 31.67 22.54 20.51
CA GLY A 134 32.35 23.51 19.67
C GLY A 134 33.14 22.86 18.55
N ARG A 135 33.92 21.82 18.84
CA ARG A 135 34.69 21.08 17.82
C ARG A 135 33.79 20.35 16.82
N MET A 136 32.70 19.72 17.29
CA MET A 136 31.68 19.14 16.41
C MET A 136 31.05 20.21 15.51
N ALA A 137 30.75 21.38 16.08
CA ALA A 137 30.18 22.48 15.30
C ALA A 137 31.16 23.01 14.25
N THR A 138 32.45 23.15 14.58
CA THR A 138 33.49 23.55 13.62
C THR A 138 33.63 22.56 12.47
N ILE A 139 33.53 21.26 12.73
CA ILE A 139 33.54 20.23 11.68
C ILE A 139 32.34 20.44 10.74
N CYS A 140 31.14 20.65 11.28
CA CYS A 140 29.94 20.91 10.47
C CYS A 140 30.02 22.22 9.68
N LYS A 141 30.61 23.29 10.25
CA LYS A 141 30.82 24.56 9.53
C LYS A 141 31.74 24.43 8.33
N ARG A 142 32.73 23.53 8.38
CA ARG A 142 33.60 23.22 7.24
C ARG A 142 32.87 22.50 6.09
N LEU A 143 31.68 21.93 6.33
CA LEU A 143 30.85 21.28 5.31
C LEU A 143 29.89 22.26 4.60
N LYS A 144 30.13 23.59 4.69
CA LYS A 144 29.26 24.60 4.09
C LYS A 144 29.02 24.36 2.60
N ASP A 145 30.10 24.27 1.82
CA ASP A 145 30.00 24.19 0.36
C ASP A 145 29.46 22.82 -0.13
N PRO A 146 29.89 21.67 0.44
CA PRO A 146 29.33 20.37 0.09
C PRO A 146 27.83 20.23 0.35
N LEU A 147 27.34 20.78 1.47
CA LEU A 147 25.91 20.72 1.81
C LEU A 147 25.06 21.55 0.84
N VAL A 148 25.54 22.73 0.44
CA VAL A 148 24.86 23.58 -0.55
C VAL A 148 24.83 22.90 -1.92
N TYR A 149 25.96 22.34 -2.36
CA TYR A 149 26.03 21.60 -3.62
C TYR A 149 25.08 20.39 -3.63
N LEU A 150 25.09 19.56 -2.57
CA LEU A 150 24.22 18.40 -2.49
C LEU A 150 22.73 18.77 -2.49
N GLU A 151 22.34 19.89 -1.87
CA GLU A 151 20.96 20.36 -1.94
C GLU A 151 20.56 20.77 -3.36
N GLN A 152 21.45 21.44 -4.11
CA GLN A 152 21.20 21.77 -5.52
C GLN A 152 21.06 20.50 -6.37
N VAL A 153 21.96 19.52 -6.19
CA VAL A 153 21.89 18.23 -6.87
C VAL A 153 20.59 17.51 -6.53
N ARG A 154 20.18 17.48 -5.25
CA ARG A 154 18.92 16.87 -4.81
C ARG A 154 17.70 17.48 -5.51
N GLN A 155 17.64 18.81 -5.57
CA GLN A 155 16.53 19.52 -6.21
C GLN A 155 16.43 19.19 -7.70
N HIS A 156 17.57 19.10 -8.39
CA HIS A 156 17.62 18.74 -9.81
C HIS A 156 17.31 17.25 -10.04
N LEU A 157 17.88 16.34 -9.23
CA LEU A 157 17.59 14.90 -9.25
C LEU A 157 16.10 14.58 -9.10
N GLY A 158 15.39 15.32 -8.24
CA GLY A 158 13.96 15.14 -8.03
C GLY A 158 13.10 15.51 -9.26
N ARG A 159 13.64 16.32 -10.18
CA ARG A 159 12.97 16.73 -11.42
C ARG A 159 13.30 15.84 -12.61
N LEU A 160 14.33 15.00 -12.52
CA LEU A 160 14.69 14.10 -13.61
C LEU A 160 13.54 13.12 -13.91
N PRO A 161 13.27 12.84 -15.20
CA PRO A 161 12.23 11.90 -15.58
C PRO A 161 12.61 10.46 -15.20
N SER A 162 11.60 9.64 -14.95
CA SER A 162 11.81 8.21 -14.68
C SER A 162 12.06 7.47 -15.99
N ILE A 163 13.31 7.11 -16.26
CA ILE A 163 13.70 6.31 -17.43
C ILE A 163 14.10 4.91 -16.98
N ASP A 164 13.46 3.89 -17.54
CA ASP A 164 13.91 2.50 -17.42
C ASP A 164 14.76 2.13 -18.65
N PRO A 165 16.07 1.86 -18.49
CA PRO A 165 16.94 1.49 -19.60
C PRO A 165 16.59 0.15 -20.27
N ASN A 166 15.87 -0.73 -19.57
CA ASN A 166 15.57 -2.08 -20.05
C ASN A 166 14.19 -2.19 -20.74
N THR A 167 13.34 -1.17 -20.59
CA THR A 167 12.00 -1.18 -21.19
C THR A 167 12.05 -0.89 -22.69
N ARG A 168 10.89 -0.96 -23.36
CA ARG A 168 10.78 -0.71 -24.80
C ARG A 168 10.80 0.79 -25.03
N THR A 169 11.84 1.24 -25.73
CA THR A 169 12.17 2.66 -25.86
C THR A 169 12.22 3.05 -27.32
N LEU A 170 11.54 4.13 -27.67
CA LEU A 170 11.75 4.87 -28.91
C LEU A 170 12.57 6.11 -28.55
N LEU A 171 13.74 6.27 -29.14
CA LEU A 171 14.58 7.45 -28.94
C LEU A 171 14.43 8.36 -30.15
N ILE A 172 14.00 9.60 -29.94
CA ILE A 172 13.72 10.56 -30.99
C ILE A 172 14.89 11.54 -31.06
N CYS A 173 15.66 11.49 -32.14
CA CYS A 173 16.86 12.31 -32.34
C CYS A 173 16.86 13.01 -33.70
N GLY A 174 17.72 14.02 -33.88
CA GLY A 174 17.81 14.84 -35.09
C GLY A 174 18.03 16.32 -34.79
N TYR A 175 18.18 17.14 -35.83
CA TYR A 175 18.45 18.57 -35.70
C TYR A 175 17.41 19.33 -34.87
N PRO A 176 17.74 20.49 -34.28
CA PRO A 176 16.74 21.40 -33.70
C PRO A 176 15.64 21.74 -34.72
N ASN A 177 14.42 22.05 -34.24
CA ASN A 177 13.29 22.52 -35.06
C ASN A 177 12.73 21.56 -36.15
N VAL A 178 13.22 20.32 -36.25
CA VAL A 178 12.67 19.32 -37.20
C VAL A 178 11.31 18.73 -36.78
N GLY A 179 10.82 19.04 -35.58
CA GLY A 179 9.51 18.59 -35.07
C GLY A 179 9.51 17.36 -34.15
N LYS A 180 10.65 17.05 -33.51
CA LYS A 180 10.78 15.95 -32.54
C LYS A 180 9.80 16.04 -31.35
N SER A 181 9.78 17.19 -30.69
CA SER A 181 8.91 17.44 -29.54
C SER A 181 7.43 17.45 -29.91
N SER A 182 7.09 17.95 -31.11
CA SER A 182 5.72 17.87 -31.66
C SER A 182 5.28 16.43 -31.86
N PHE A 183 6.17 15.58 -32.39
CA PHE A 183 5.89 14.14 -32.51
C PHE A 183 5.63 13.50 -31.14
N LEU A 184 6.49 13.77 -30.14
CA LEU A 184 6.30 13.24 -28.78
C LEU A 184 4.96 13.66 -28.16
N LYS A 185 4.57 14.92 -28.34
CA LYS A 185 3.30 15.49 -27.87
C LYS A 185 2.08 14.86 -28.53
N ASN A 186 2.18 14.50 -29.81
CA ASN A 186 1.07 13.88 -30.54
C ASN A 186 0.92 12.38 -30.23
N ILE A 187 2.01 11.65 -29.96
CA ILE A 187 1.94 10.21 -29.67
C ILE A 187 1.67 9.89 -28.20
N SER A 188 1.88 10.85 -27.30
CA SER A 188 1.83 10.64 -25.84
C SER A 188 1.14 11.79 -25.12
N ARG A 189 0.88 11.63 -23.82
CA ARG A 189 0.35 12.71 -22.96
C ARG A 189 1.45 13.58 -22.34
N ALA A 190 2.66 13.55 -22.90
CA ALA A 190 3.76 14.38 -22.40
C ALA A 190 3.49 15.85 -22.72
N ASP A 191 3.62 16.70 -21.70
CA ASP A 191 3.56 18.14 -21.87
C ASP A 191 4.96 18.67 -22.15
N VAL A 192 5.23 18.95 -23.42
CA VAL A 192 6.52 19.45 -23.92
C VAL A 192 6.27 20.76 -24.64
N ASP A 193 7.08 21.77 -24.31
CA ASP A 193 7.04 23.07 -24.98
C ASP A 193 7.57 22.94 -26.41
N VAL A 194 6.78 23.41 -27.37
CA VAL A 194 7.15 23.46 -28.79
C VAL A 194 7.23 24.93 -29.19
N GLN A 195 8.43 25.38 -29.53
CA GLN A 195 8.71 26.76 -29.92
C GLN A 195 9.58 26.77 -31.18
N PRO A 196 9.53 27.84 -32.01
CA PRO A 196 10.21 27.86 -33.31
C PRO A 196 11.73 28.13 -33.22
N TYR A 197 12.29 28.35 -32.03
CA TYR A 197 13.71 28.58 -31.81
C TYR A 197 14.43 27.34 -31.30
N ALA A 198 15.71 27.17 -31.67
CA ALA A 198 16.51 26.02 -31.28
C ALA A 198 16.69 25.89 -29.76
N PHE A 199 16.99 24.67 -29.30
CA PHE A 199 17.21 24.34 -27.88
C PHE A 199 16.01 24.58 -26.95
N THR A 200 14.78 24.45 -27.47
CA THR A 200 13.56 24.44 -26.65
C THR A 200 13.63 23.32 -25.58
N THR A 201 14.18 22.16 -25.94
CA THR A 201 14.41 21.03 -25.02
C THR A 201 15.87 20.99 -24.57
N LYS A 202 16.11 21.32 -23.29
CA LYS A 202 17.45 21.30 -22.66
C LYS A 202 17.73 20.03 -21.85
N SER A 203 16.73 19.17 -21.70
CA SER A 203 16.79 17.91 -20.98
C SER A 203 16.06 16.83 -21.77
N LEU A 204 16.37 15.56 -21.49
CA LEU A 204 15.60 14.43 -22.00
C LEU A 204 14.15 14.53 -21.48
N PHE A 205 13.17 14.51 -22.39
CA PHE A 205 11.76 14.41 -22.04
C PHE A 205 11.26 13.00 -22.32
N VAL A 206 10.36 12.50 -21.46
CA VAL A 206 9.83 11.14 -21.57
C VAL A 206 8.33 11.19 -21.71
N GLY A 207 7.83 10.66 -22.81
CA GLY A 207 6.43 10.36 -23.03
C GLY A 207 6.17 8.86 -22.92
N HIS A 208 5.00 8.51 -22.44
CA HIS A 208 4.56 7.13 -22.40
C HIS A 208 3.29 6.94 -23.21
N PHE A 209 3.21 5.81 -23.91
CA PHE A 209 2.04 5.43 -24.67
C PHE A 209 1.86 3.90 -24.64
N ASP A 210 0.64 3.46 -24.95
CA ASP A 210 0.28 2.06 -24.97
C ASP A 210 0.08 1.59 -26.41
N TYR A 211 0.69 0.46 -26.75
CA TYR A 211 0.55 -0.19 -28.06
C TYR A 211 0.58 -1.70 -27.90
N LYS A 212 -0.37 -2.41 -28.53
CA LYS A 212 -0.56 -3.87 -28.38
C LYS A 212 -0.59 -4.34 -26.92
N MET A 213 -1.31 -3.59 -26.05
CA MET A 213 -1.39 -3.83 -24.60
C MET A 213 -0.04 -3.80 -23.86
N LEU A 214 0.98 -3.18 -24.46
CA LEU A 214 2.30 -3.01 -23.88
C LEU A 214 2.60 -1.53 -23.69
N ARG A 215 3.25 -1.21 -22.57
CA ARG A 215 3.75 0.14 -22.29
C ARG A 215 5.05 0.38 -23.05
N PHE A 216 5.10 1.47 -23.81
CA PHE A 216 6.31 1.98 -24.45
C PHE A 216 6.71 3.31 -23.80
N GLN A 217 8.01 3.59 -23.84
CA GLN A 217 8.55 4.91 -23.54
C GLN A 217 9.08 5.54 -24.83
N ALA A 218 8.72 6.79 -25.08
CA ALA A 218 9.32 7.62 -26.11
C ALA A 218 10.15 8.69 -25.40
N ILE A 219 11.40 8.85 -25.82
CA ILE A 219 12.33 9.81 -25.23
C ILE A 219 12.68 10.82 -26.31
N ASP A 220 12.36 12.08 -26.05
CA ASP A 220 12.77 13.19 -26.89
C ASP A 220 14.13 13.70 -26.40
N THR A 221 15.09 13.73 -27.32
CA THR A 221 16.45 14.20 -27.04
C THR A 221 16.61 15.65 -27.48
N PRO A 222 17.35 16.48 -26.73
CA PRO A 222 17.85 17.75 -27.24
C PRO A 222 18.46 17.60 -28.64
N GLY A 223 18.26 18.61 -29.49
CA GLY A 223 18.81 18.60 -30.84
C GLY A 223 20.33 18.38 -30.81
N ILE A 224 20.79 17.40 -31.58
CA ILE A 224 22.21 17.07 -31.71
C ILE A 224 22.77 17.93 -32.85
N LEU A 225 23.90 18.59 -32.61
CA LEU A 225 24.64 19.30 -33.65
C LEU A 225 25.89 18.52 -34.05
N ASP A 226 26.38 18.79 -35.26
CA ASP A 226 27.54 18.12 -35.86
C ASP A 226 28.84 18.74 -35.35
N HIS A 227 29.13 18.53 -34.06
CA HIS A 227 30.40 18.85 -33.43
C HIS A 227 31.13 17.56 -33.04
N PRO A 228 32.47 17.53 -33.05
CA PRO A 228 33.22 16.43 -32.47
C PRO A 228 32.78 16.17 -31.03
N LEU A 229 32.77 14.90 -30.61
CA LEU A 229 32.34 14.49 -29.26
C LEU A 229 33.03 15.29 -28.12
N GLU A 230 34.26 15.74 -28.35
CA GLU A 230 35.10 16.48 -27.40
C GLU A 230 34.64 17.95 -27.21
N GLU A 231 33.92 18.51 -28.18
CA GLU A 231 33.43 19.89 -28.18
C GLU A 231 31.93 19.98 -27.85
N MET A 232 31.27 18.84 -27.61
CA MET A 232 29.84 18.79 -27.33
C MET A 232 29.50 19.39 -25.97
N ASN A 233 28.40 20.12 -25.92
CA ASN A 233 27.87 20.69 -24.69
C ASN A 233 27.30 19.62 -23.76
N THR A 234 27.11 19.97 -22.48
CA THR A 234 26.46 19.07 -21.49
C THR A 234 25.05 18.65 -21.90
N ILE A 235 24.34 19.48 -22.67
CA ILE A 235 23.00 19.18 -23.20
C ILE A 235 23.09 18.10 -24.30
N GLU A 236 24.04 18.23 -25.22
CA GLU A 236 24.24 17.29 -26.33
C GLU A 236 24.77 15.95 -25.83
N MET A 237 25.66 15.98 -24.83
CA MET A 237 26.16 14.78 -24.18
C MET A 237 25.06 13.97 -23.48
N GLN A 238 23.96 14.58 -23.04
CA GLN A 238 22.81 13.82 -22.53
C GLN A 238 22.16 12.98 -23.64
N SER A 239 22.02 13.56 -24.84
CA SER A 239 21.49 12.86 -26.02
C SER A 239 22.40 11.68 -26.40
N ILE A 240 23.72 11.90 -26.42
CA ILE A 240 24.69 10.83 -26.71
C ILE A 240 24.66 9.73 -25.64
N THR A 241 24.55 10.09 -24.36
CA THR A 241 24.42 9.12 -23.26
C THR A 241 23.15 8.27 -23.41
N ALA A 242 22.04 8.88 -23.81
CA ALA A 242 20.80 8.16 -24.11
C ALA A 242 20.97 7.22 -25.31
N VAL A 243 21.55 7.73 -26.41
CA VAL A 243 21.84 6.94 -27.61
C VAL A 243 22.81 5.80 -27.30
N ALA A 244 23.78 5.94 -26.41
CA ALA A 244 24.73 4.87 -26.13
C ALA A 244 24.10 3.75 -25.28
N HIS A 245 23.51 4.08 -24.13
CA HIS A 245 23.15 3.08 -23.12
C HIS A 245 21.73 2.53 -23.20
N LEU A 246 20.80 3.23 -23.85
CA LEU A 246 19.40 2.79 -23.90
C LEU A 246 19.22 1.72 -24.98
N ARG A 247 18.51 0.64 -24.63
CA ARG A 247 18.07 -0.37 -25.59
C ARG A 247 16.80 0.15 -26.29
N SER A 248 17.00 0.91 -27.35
CA SER A 248 15.95 1.65 -28.03
C SER A 248 15.99 1.45 -29.54
N ALA A 249 14.83 1.58 -30.17
CA ALA A 249 14.77 1.92 -31.59
C ALA A 249 15.05 3.42 -31.75
N ILE A 250 15.95 3.76 -32.66
CA ILE A 250 16.33 5.13 -32.97
C ILE A 250 15.41 5.66 -34.07
N MET A 251 14.77 6.80 -33.82
CA MET A 251 13.99 7.54 -34.79
C MET A 251 14.70 8.84 -35.09
N TYR A 252 15.43 8.87 -36.21
CA TYR A 252 16.16 10.04 -36.69
C TYR A 252 15.25 10.91 -37.54
N PHE A 253 14.83 12.07 -37.00
CA PHE A 253 13.93 13.00 -37.68
C PHE A 253 14.70 13.93 -38.62
N MET A 254 14.21 14.00 -39.85
CA MET A 254 14.68 14.92 -40.89
C MET A 254 13.54 15.82 -41.37
N ASP A 255 13.89 17.05 -41.72
CA ASP A 255 13.00 18.03 -42.36
C ASP A 255 13.54 18.38 -43.75
N LEU A 256 12.87 17.90 -44.79
CA LEU A 256 13.29 18.14 -46.18
C LEU A 256 12.99 19.56 -46.67
N SER A 257 12.12 20.29 -45.98
CA SER A 257 11.70 21.65 -46.38
C SER A 257 12.72 22.74 -46.04
N GLU A 258 13.79 22.39 -45.33
CA GLU A 258 14.84 23.30 -44.81
C GLU A 258 14.33 24.41 -43.86
N GLN A 259 13.04 24.40 -43.49
CA GLN A 259 12.43 25.33 -42.54
C GLN A 259 13.03 25.23 -41.13
N CYS A 260 13.72 24.13 -40.81
CA CYS A 260 14.45 23.98 -39.55
C CYS A 260 15.71 24.86 -39.45
N GLY A 261 16.09 25.56 -40.52
CA GLY A 261 17.26 26.44 -40.58
C GLY A 261 18.57 25.73 -40.95
N TYR A 262 18.49 24.47 -41.38
CA TYR A 262 19.64 23.65 -41.78
C TYR A 262 19.34 22.96 -43.10
N SER A 263 20.35 22.85 -43.96
CA SER A 263 20.20 22.19 -45.26
C SER A 263 19.99 20.69 -45.14
N VAL A 264 19.35 20.07 -46.13
CA VAL A 264 19.17 18.61 -46.17
C VAL A 264 20.51 17.89 -46.11
N HIS A 265 21.53 18.43 -46.79
CA HIS A 265 22.89 17.88 -46.81
C HIS A 265 23.53 17.84 -45.42
N ALA A 266 23.37 18.88 -44.60
CA ALA A 266 23.87 18.90 -43.23
C ALA A 266 23.15 17.86 -42.36
N GLN A 267 21.83 17.71 -42.54
CA GLN A 267 21.04 16.67 -41.85
C GLN A 267 21.52 15.26 -42.17
N MET A 268 21.97 15.01 -43.41
CA MET A 268 22.51 13.72 -43.83
C MET A 268 23.93 13.49 -43.30
N ALA A 269 24.78 14.52 -43.32
CA ALA A 269 26.13 14.46 -42.76
C ALA A 269 26.11 14.11 -41.26
N LEU A 270 25.22 14.74 -40.49
CA LEU A 270 25.05 14.41 -39.07
C LEU A 270 24.62 12.95 -38.89
N PHE A 271 23.71 12.44 -39.72
CA PHE A 271 23.30 11.03 -39.63
C PHE A 271 24.49 10.09 -39.84
N GLU A 272 25.34 10.37 -40.83
CA GLU A 272 26.56 9.60 -41.08
C GLU A 272 27.56 9.69 -39.92
N SER A 273 27.72 10.87 -39.31
CA SER A 273 28.66 11.08 -38.20
C SER A 273 28.23 10.32 -36.93
N ILE A 274 26.93 10.27 -36.63
CA ILE A 274 26.39 9.56 -35.45
C ILE A 274 26.05 8.09 -35.71
N LYS A 275 26.01 7.64 -36.96
CA LYS A 275 25.73 6.25 -37.35
C LYS A 275 26.51 5.19 -36.57
N PRO A 276 27.81 5.37 -36.24
CA PRO A 276 28.55 4.40 -35.44
C PRO A 276 27.95 4.17 -34.04
N LEU A 277 27.28 5.17 -33.46
CA LEU A 277 26.61 5.07 -32.15
C LEU A 277 25.34 4.22 -32.20
N PHE A 278 24.80 3.97 -33.41
CA PHE A 278 23.60 3.18 -33.62
C PHE A 278 23.88 1.68 -33.82
N ALA A 279 25.12 1.24 -33.60
CA ALA A 279 25.48 -0.17 -33.68
C ALA A 279 24.57 -1.04 -32.79
N ASN A 280 24.06 -2.14 -33.36
CA ASN A 280 23.11 -3.06 -32.72
C ASN A 280 21.76 -2.43 -32.32
N LYS A 281 21.30 -1.40 -33.04
CA LYS A 281 19.99 -0.78 -32.84
C LYS A 281 19.23 -0.68 -34.16
N LEU A 282 17.91 -0.77 -34.08
CA LEU A 282 17.03 -0.46 -35.20
C LEU A 282 17.03 1.04 -35.44
N VAL A 283 17.23 1.45 -36.69
CA VAL A 283 17.28 2.85 -37.08
C VAL A 283 16.17 3.15 -38.08
N PHE A 284 15.38 4.17 -37.79
CA PHE A 284 14.35 4.69 -38.67
C PHE A 284 14.72 6.12 -39.05
N ILE A 285 14.87 6.39 -40.35
CA ILE A 285 14.92 7.77 -40.84
C ILE A 285 13.48 8.21 -41.04
N VAL A 286 13.07 9.22 -40.30
CA VAL A 286 11.70 9.73 -40.25
C VAL A 286 11.67 11.11 -40.88
N ILE A 287 11.10 11.21 -42.07
CA ILE A 287 10.87 12.49 -42.74
C ILE A 287 9.60 13.11 -42.18
N ASN A 288 9.75 14.29 -41.58
CA ASN A 288 8.65 15.10 -41.09
C ASN A 288 8.32 16.22 -42.07
N LYS A 289 7.15 16.86 -41.89
CA LYS A 289 6.63 17.96 -42.72
C LYS A 289 6.38 17.61 -44.18
N ILE A 290 5.91 16.39 -44.43
CA ILE A 290 5.53 15.93 -45.79
C ILE A 290 4.39 16.74 -46.44
N ASP A 291 3.68 17.53 -45.64
CA ASP A 291 2.70 18.51 -46.12
C ASP A 291 3.34 19.67 -46.88
N VAL A 292 4.63 19.94 -46.65
CA VAL A 292 5.40 21.00 -47.33
C VAL A 292 6.26 20.43 -48.44
N MET A 293 7.03 19.37 -48.16
CA MET A 293 7.95 18.78 -49.12
C MET A 293 8.06 17.27 -48.93
N LYS A 294 7.85 16.51 -50.00
CA LYS A 294 7.98 15.04 -49.99
C LYS A 294 9.34 14.61 -50.54
N PRO A 295 9.80 13.38 -50.24
CA PRO A 295 11.04 12.85 -50.81
C PRO A 295 11.05 12.81 -52.34
N GLU A 296 9.87 12.65 -52.95
CA GLU A 296 9.66 12.62 -54.40
C GLU A 296 9.94 13.97 -55.06
N ASP A 297 9.81 15.07 -54.30
CA ASP A 297 9.99 16.44 -54.79
C ASP A 297 11.46 16.91 -54.75
N LEU A 298 12.36 16.10 -54.16
CA LEU A 298 13.79 16.40 -54.09
C LEU A 298 14.49 16.25 -55.44
N ASP A 299 15.63 16.92 -55.59
CA ASP A 299 16.51 16.73 -56.74
C ASP A 299 17.11 15.32 -56.78
N ALA A 300 17.42 14.85 -57.99
CA ALA A 300 17.90 13.48 -58.20
C ALA A 300 19.22 13.17 -57.46
N GLU A 301 20.07 14.17 -57.21
CA GLU A 301 21.32 13.99 -56.48
C GLU A 301 21.06 13.75 -54.99
N THR A 302 20.23 14.59 -54.36
CA THR A 302 19.84 14.43 -52.96
C THR A 302 19.02 13.14 -52.74
N GLN A 303 18.15 12.77 -53.67
CA GLN A 303 17.43 11.48 -53.62
C GLN A 303 18.40 10.29 -53.66
N ALA A 304 19.41 10.33 -54.53
CA ALA A 304 20.42 9.27 -54.60
C ALA A 304 21.23 9.16 -53.30
N LYS A 305 21.58 10.29 -52.67
CA LYS A 305 22.21 10.31 -51.34
C LYS A 305 21.27 9.76 -50.26
N LEU A 306 19.97 10.06 -50.31
CA LEU A 306 19.02 9.55 -49.32
C LEU A 306 18.88 8.03 -49.43
N GLN A 307 18.84 7.51 -50.66
CA GLN A 307 18.83 6.07 -50.91
C GLN A 307 20.13 5.39 -50.47
N SER A 308 21.29 6.05 -50.62
CA SER A 308 22.57 5.48 -50.17
C SER A 308 22.60 5.25 -48.65
N LEU A 309 21.95 6.13 -47.86
CA LEU A 309 21.80 5.94 -46.42
C LEU A 309 20.99 4.69 -46.07
N LEU A 310 19.94 4.39 -46.85
CA LEU A 310 19.05 3.24 -46.64
C LEU A 310 19.71 1.90 -47.00
N ASN A 311 20.60 1.87 -47.99
CA ASN A 311 21.25 0.65 -48.47
C ASN A 311 22.13 -0.04 -47.41
N SER A 312 22.38 0.60 -46.27
CA SER A 312 23.21 0.08 -45.19
C SER A 312 22.55 -1.01 -44.30
N GLY A 313 21.43 -1.58 -44.74
CA GLY A 313 20.90 -2.88 -44.29
C GLY A 313 20.01 -2.85 -43.03
N ASN A 314 20.14 -1.85 -42.16
CA ASN A 314 19.38 -1.72 -40.91
C ASN A 314 18.63 -0.39 -40.75
N VAL A 315 18.42 0.33 -41.86
CA VAL A 315 17.78 1.65 -41.86
C VAL A 315 16.51 1.61 -42.70
N GLU A 316 15.38 1.98 -42.10
CA GLU A 316 14.07 2.04 -42.77
C GLU A 316 13.60 3.50 -42.87
N LEU A 317 13.05 3.87 -44.03
CA LEU A 317 12.51 5.22 -44.27
C LEU A 317 11.03 5.26 -43.91
N LEU A 318 10.63 6.25 -43.11
CA LEU A 318 9.25 6.50 -42.71
C LEU A 318 8.91 7.98 -42.96
N GLN A 319 7.65 8.25 -43.28
CA GLN A 319 7.17 9.58 -43.66
C GLN A 319 5.97 9.97 -42.79
N LEU A 320 5.95 11.19 -42.26
CA LEU A 320 4.81 11.71 -41.49
C LEU A 320 4.71 13.24 -41.54
N SER A 321 3.55 13.76 -41.16
CA SER A 321 3.39 15.17 -40.80
C SER A 321 2.80 15.30 -39.41
N CYS A 322 3.51 16.01 -38.52
CA CYS A 322 3.01 16.32 -37.19
C CYS A 322 1.90 17.38 -37.21
N THR A 323 1.84 18.21 -38.25
CA THR A 323 0.87 19.32 -38.38
C THR A 323 -0.48 18.81 -38.84
N THR A 324 -0.51 18.00 -39.92
CA THR A 324 -1.74 17.41 -40.46
C THR A 324 -2.12 16.09 -39.78
N THR A 325 -1.25 15.57 -38.90
CA THR A 325 -1.34 14.25 -38.26
C THR A 325 -1.33 13.06 -39.23
N GLU A 326 -0.96 13.30 -40.49
CA GLU A 326 -0.84 12.27 -41.51
C GLU A 326 0.29 11.28 -41.18
N ASN A 327 -0.01 9.98 -41.31
CA ASN A 327 0.91 8.85 -41.06
C ASN A 327 1.55 8.77 -39.67
N LEU A 328 1.19 9.64 -38.73
CA LEU A 328 1.79 9.70 -37.40
C LEU A 328 1.68 8.37 -36.62
N MET A 329 0.49 7.78 -36.60
CA MET A 329 0.27 6.49 -35.94
C MET A 329 0.92 5.34 -36.71
N ASN A 330 0.98 5.41 -38.04
CA ASN A 330 1.59 4.38 -38.88
C ASN A 330 3.10 4.28 -38.60
N VAL A 331 3.80 5.42 -38.56
CA VAL A 331 5.23 5.48 -38.21
C VAL A 331 5.49 4.92 -36.81
N ARG A 332 4.69 5.34 -35.82
CA ARG A 332 4.79 4.83 -34.45
C ARG A 332 4.61 3.30 -34.41
N ASN A 333 3.58 2.80 -35.09
CA ASN A 333 3.25 1.37 -35.09
C ASN A 333 4.34 0.54 -35.78
N ALA A 334 4.86 1.00 -36.93
CA ALA A 334 5.95 0.35 -37.66
C ALA A 334 7.22 0.24 -36.79
N ALA A 335 7.63 1.34 -36.16
CA ALA A 335 8.78 1.35 -35.25
C ALA A 335 8.58 0.40 -34.06
N CYS A 336 7.37 0.39 -33.47
CA CYS A 336 7.05 -0.51 -32.36
C CYS A 336 7.06 -1.99 -32.78
N ASP A 337 6.51 -2.33 -33.94
CA ASP A 337 6.42 -3.72 -34.41
C ASP A 337 7.78 -4.29 -34.73
N ARG A 338 8.66 -3.51 -35.38
CA ARG A 338 10.05 -3.89 -35.61
C ARG A 338 10.81 -4.10 -34.31
N LEU A 339 10.67 -3.17 -33.35
CA LEU A 339 11.29 -3.30 -32.03
C LEU A 339 10.79 -4.53 -31.27
N LEU A 340 9.50 -4.85 -31.37
CA LEU A 340 8.94 -6.07 -30.77
C LEU A 340 9.48 -7.34 -31.44
N ALA A 341 9.59 -7.35 -32.77
CA ALA A 341 10.12 -8.48 -33.52
C ALA A 341 11.58 -8.78 -33.12
N GLU A 342 12.44 -7.77 -33.08
CA GLU A 342 13.84 -7.92 -32.66
C GLU A 342 13.94 -8.40 -31.21
N ARG A 343 13.22 -7.77 -30.28
CA ARG A 343 13.24 -8.17 -28.86
C ARG A 343 12.70 -9.57 -28.64
N ASN A 344 11.72 -10.01 -29.42
CA ASN A 344 11.22 -11.38 -29.35
C ASN A 344 12.27 -12.37 -29.90
N ALA A 345 12.96 -12.02 -30.99
CA ALA A 345 14.06 -12.82 -31.52
C ALA A 345 15.22 -12.96 -30.51
N GLU A 346 15.61 -11.88 -29.84
CA GLU A 346 16.60 -11.90 -28.77
C GLU A 346 16.17 -12.79 -27.60
N LYS A 347 14.90 -12.69 -27.17
CA LYS A 347 14.35 -13.52 -26.08
C LYS A 347 14.32 -14.99 -26.44
N LEU A 348 13.98 -15.32 -27.69
CA LEU A 348 14.01 -16.69 -28.19
C LEU A 348 15.44 -17.22 -28.15
N LYS A 349 16.41 -16.49 -28.73
CA LYS A 349 17.83 -16.85 -28.72
C LYS A 349 18.38 -17.05 -27.30
N ALA A 350 18.02 -16.17 -26.37
CA ALA A 350 18.48 -16.24 -24.98
C ALA A 350 17.83 -17.37 -24.16
N GLY A 351 16.65 -17.84 -24.57
CA GLY A 351 15.89 -18.91 -23.89
C GLY A 351 16.05 -20.29 -24.51
N THR A 352 16.79 -20.42 -25.61
CA THR A 352 17.11 -21.70 -26.27
C THR A 352 18.55 -22.09 -26.00
N ASN A 353 18.76 -23.33 -25.56
CA ASN A 353 20.10 -23.90 -25.40
C ASN A 353 20.71 -24.24 -26.77
N ALA A 354 22.01 -24.56 -26.80
CA ALA A 354 22.71 -24.99 -28.02
C ALA A 354 22.08 -26.24 -28.69
N SER A 355 21.33 -27.05 -27.93
CA SER A 355 20.56 -28.20 -28.40
C SER A 355 19.20 -27.84 -29.02
N GLY A 356 18.80 -26.56 -29.03
CA GLY A 356 17.49 -26.10 -29.49
C GLY A 356 16.35 -26.28 -28.49
N GLU A 357 16.63 -26.85 -27.31
CA GLU A 357 15.64 -27.00 -26.25
C GLU A 357 15.37 -25.67 -25.54
N VAL A 358 14.09 -25.38 -25.33
CA VAL A 358 13.64 -24.18 -24.61
C VAL A 358 13.75 -24.43 -23.11
N THR A 359 14.56 -23.64 -22.41
CA THR A 359 14.76 -23.79 -20.96
C THR A 359 14.51 -22.49 -20.19
N GLY A 360 14.33 -22.63 -18.87
CA GLY A 360 14.13 -21.50 -17.95
C GLY A 360 12.83 -20.73 -18.19
N ARG A 361 12.91 -19.39 -18.07
CA ARG A 361 11.75 -18.48 -18.11
C ARG A 361 10.94 -18.56 -19.40
N LEU A 362 11.57 -18.90 -20.53
CA LEU A 362 10.86 -19.01 -21.81
C LEU A 362 9.92 -20.22 -21.81
N GLY A 363 10.31 -21.34 -21.17
CA GLY A 363 9.45 -22.51 -21.01
C GLY A 363 8.20 -22.20 -20.17
N ASP A 364 8.35 -21.43 -19.09
CA ASP A 364 7.21 -20.97 -18.28
C ASP A 364 6.24 -20.11 -19.09
N VAL A 365 6.77 -19.24 -19.96
CA VAL A 365 5.97 -18.39 -20.85
C VAL A 365 5.26 -19.22 -21.92
N LEU A 366 5.93 -20.20 -22.53
CA LEU A 366 5.31 -21.08 -23.52
C LEU A 366 4.14 -21.87 -22.94
N ARG A 367 4.24 -22.32 -21.68
CA ARG A 367 3.10 -22.96 -20.98
C ARG A 367 1.89 -22.04 -20.83
N ARG A 368 2.10 -20.72 -20.70
CA ARG A 368 1.01 -19.73 -20.64
C ARG A 368 0.43 -19.38 -22.01
N ILE A 369 1.25 -19.43 -23.06
CA ILE A 369 0.83 -19.17 -24.45
C ILE A 369 0.08 -20.38 -25.02
N HIS A 370 0.39 -21.59 -24.53
CA HIS A 370 -0.27 -22.80 -24.98
C HIS A 370 -1.77 -22.79 -24.64
N VAL A 371 -2.60 -22.78 -25.69
CA VAL A 371 -4.04 -22.92 -25.58
C VAL A 371 -4.39 -24.41 -25.65
N ALA A 372 -4.89 -24.96 -24.56
CA ALA A 372 -5.33 -26.35 -24.50
C ALA A 372 -6.52 -26.58 -25.46
N GLN A 373 -6.48 -27.70 -26.19
CA GLN A 373 -7.55 -28.11 -27.10
C GLN A 373 -8.34 -29.26 -26.47
N PRO A 374 -9.68 -29.20 -26.45
CA PRO A 374 -10.50 -30.28 -25.89
C PRO A 374 -10.39 -31.54 -26.75
N MET A 375 -10.21 -32.70 -26.10
CA MET A 375 -10.08 -34.00 -26.78
C MET A 375 -11.45 -34.65 -27.00
N GLY A 376 -12.19 -34.20 -28.01
CA GLY A 376 -13.47 -34.81 -28.43
C GLY A 376 -14.56 -34.88 -27.33
N GLY A 377 -15.77 -35.33 -27.69
CA GLY A 377 -16.89 -35.50 -26.76
C GLY A 377 -18.17 -34.77 -27.17
N VAL A 378 -19.09 -34.62 -26.21
CA VAL A 378 -20.38 -33.95 -26.39
C VAL A 378 -20.18 -32.43 -26.56
N VAL A 379 -20.80 -31.85 -27.60
CA VAL A 379 -20.77 -30.41 -27.86
C VAL A 379 -21.58 -29.68 -26.79
N ARG A 380 -20.94 -28.74 -26.09
CA ARG A 380 -21.59 -27.84 -25.13
C ARG A 380 -21.66 -26.45 -25.73
N GLU A 381 -22.84 -26.03 -26.12
CA GLU A 381 -23.04 -24.69 -26.70
C GLU A 381 -23.12 -23.63 -25.59
N PRO A 382 -22.57 -22.42 -25.81
CA PRO A 382 -22.76 -21.31 -24.91
C PRO A 382 -24.21 -20.82 -24.98
N TYR A 383 -24.91 -20.78 -23.85
CA TYR A 383 -26.25 -20.20 -23.78
C TYR A 383 -26.18 -18.72 -23.39
N ILE A 384 -26.50 -17.84 -24.35
CA ILE A 384 -26.61 -16.39 -24.12
C ILE A 384 -28.09 -16.02 -24.35
N PRO A 385 -28.82 -15.53 -23.32
CA PRO A 385 -30.22 -15.15 -23.47
C PRO A 385 -30.41 -14.01 -24.48
N ASP A 386 -31.51 -14.05 -25.24
CA ASP A 386 -31.84 -13.01 -26.23
C ASP A 386 -31.90 -11.61 -25.63
N ALA A 387 -32.36 -11.50 -24.38
CA ALA A 387 -32.41 -10.24 -23.64
C ALA A 387 -31.01 -9.61 -23.44
N ALA A 388 -29.95 -10.42 -23.33
CA ALA A 388 -28.58 -9.92 -23.22
C ALA A 388 -28.00 -9.52 -24.58
N LEU A 389 -28.33 -10.26 -25.64
CA LEU A 389 -27.91 -9.95 -27.02
C LEU A 389 -28.54 -8.65 -27.53
N ASN A 390 -29.83 -8.45 -27.22
CA ASN A 390 -30.59 -7.27 -27.64
C ASN A 390 -30.42 -6.06 -26.70
N LYS A 391 -29.57 -6.17 -25.67
CA LYS A 391 -29.36 -5.09 -24.71
C LYS A 391 -28.61 -3.93 -25.37
N MET A 392 -29.22 -2.75 -25.37
CA MET A 392 -28.56 -1.53 -25.84
C MET A 392 -27.32 -1.22 -24.99
N LYS A 393 -26.22 -0.84 -25.64
CA LYS A 393 -24.98 -0.47 -24.96
C LYS A 393 -25.23 0.79 -24.14
N TYR A 394 -24.90 0.72 -22.86
CA TYR A 394 -25.02 1.86 -21.96
C TYR A 394 -24.06 2.98 -22.37
N ASP A 395 -24.60 4.17 -22.55
CA ASP A 395 -23.85 5.42 -22.73
C ASP A 395 -24.20 6.37 -21.57
N LYS A 396 -23.18 6.98 -20.98
CA LYS A 396 -23.36 7.90 -19.84
C LYS A 396 -23.86 9.27 -20.32
N ASP A 397 -23.50 9.66 -21.53
CA ASP A 397 -23.77 10.98 -22.08
C ASP A 397 -25.12 11.05 -22.81
N ASP A 398 -25.80 9.91 -22.98
CA ASP A 398 -27.16 9.85 -23.54
C ASP A 398 -28.20 10.36 -22.54
N PRO A 399 -28.99 11.41 -22.87
CA PRO A 399 -30.05 11.92 -22.01
C PRO A 399 -31.15 10.90 -21.70
N ASN A 400 -31.40 9.93 -22.59
CA ASN A 400 -32.43 8.90 -22.43
C ASN A 400 -31.88 7.60 -21.83
N ARG A 401 -30.67 7.63 -21.25
CA ARG A 401 -30.08 6.44 -20.63
C ARG A 401 -30.95 5.91 -19.49
N PRO A 402 -31.00 4.59 -19.28
CA PRO A 402 -31.67 4.04 -18.10
C PRO A 402 -30.97 4.55 -16.83
N LYS A 403 -31.76 5.05 -15.88
CA LYS A 403 -31.27 5.48 -14.56
C LYS A 403 -30.68 4.28 -13.83
N LEU A 404 -29.43 4.40 -13.39
CA LEU A 404 -28.78 3.40 -12.55
C LEU A 404 -29.10 3.70 -11.08
N MET A 405 -29.00 2.70 -10.20
CA MET A 405 -29.19 2.91 -8.75
C MET A 405 -28.25 3.97 -8.17
N ARG A 406 -27.07 4.15 -8.78
CA ARG A 406 -26.14 5.21 -8.40
C ARG A 406 -26.70 6.62 -8.67
N ASP A 407 -27.41 6.81 -9.78
CA ASP A 407 -28.03 8.11 -10.08
C ASP A 407 -29.16 8.39 -9.08
N ILE A 408 -29.94 7.36 -8.74
CA ILE A 408 -31.03 7.44 -7.74
C ILE A 408 -30.46 7.73 -6.35
N GLU A 409 -29.34 7.11 -5.98
CA GLU A 409 -28.62 7.38 -4.74
C GLU A 409 -28.15 8.85 -4.67
N GLU A 410 -27.53 9.35 -5.75
CA GLU A 410 -27.07 10.74 -5.83
C GLU A 410 -28.24 11.75 -5.77
N GLU A 411 -29.40 11.43 -6.36
CA GLU A 411 -30.63 12.23 -6.27
C GLU A 411 -31.23 12.26 -4.85
N ASN A 412 -31.10 11.16 -4.09
CA ASN A 412 -31.75 10.97 -2.79
C ASN A 412 -30.82 11.18 -1.57
N GLY A 413 -29.83 12.07 -1.70
CA GLY A 413 -28.96 12.48 -0.58
C GLY A 413 -27.59 11.82 -0.54
N GLY A 414 -27.29 10.95 -1.52
CA GLY A 414 -25.96 10.38 -1.73
C GLY A 414 -25.56 9.27 -0.76
N ALA A 415 -24.31 8.86 -0.91
CA ALA A 415 -23.73 7.74 -0.16
C ALA A 415 -23.73 8.02 1.35
N GLY A 416 -24.37 7.11 2.11
CA GLY A 416 -24.47 7.17 3.56
C GLY A 416 -25.77 7.77 4.11
N VAL A 417 -26.60 8.38 3.25
CA VAL A 417 -27.95 8.88 3.63
C VAL A 417 -29.04 8.06 2.94
N PHE A 418 -28.85 7.76 1.65
CA PHE A 418 -29.81 6.96 0.91
C PHE A 418 -29.87 5.53 1.45
N ASN A 419 -31.07 5.07 1.80
CA ASN A 419 -31.32 3.70 2.23
C ASN A 419 -31.92 2.90 1.07
N ILE A 420 -31.24 1.83 0.67
CA ILE A 420 -31.68 0.99 -0.44
C ILE A 420 -32.75 0.04 0.07
N ASN A 421 -33.96 0.12 -0.49
CA ASN A 421 -34.96 -0.92 -0.26
C ASN A 421 -34.57 -2.19 -1.04
N LEU A 422 -34.36 -3.29 -0.32
CA LEU A 422 -34.00 -4.57 -0.91
C LEU A 422 -35.22 -5.29 -1.53
N HIS A 423 -36.43 -4.96 -1.08
CA HIS A 423 -37.66 -5.62 -1.48
C HIS A 423 -38.22 -5.16 -2.84
N ASP A 424 -37.89 -3.93 -3.28
CA ASP A 424 -38.42 -3.33 -4.52
C ASP A 424 -38.31 -4.23 -5.76
N LYS A 425 -37.22 -5.02 -5.84
CA LYS A 425 -36.88 -5.84 -7.02
C LYS A 425 -37.26 -7.32 -6.87
N TYR A 426 -37.99 -7.69 -5.82
CA TYR A 426 -38.46 -9.07 -5.68
C TYR A 426 -39.51 -9.38 -6.77
N LEU A 427 -39.57 -10.65 -7.17
CA LEU A 427 -40.56 -11.15 -8.11
C LEU A 427 -41.50 -12.06 -7.31
N LEU A 428 -42.65 -11.52 -6.91
CA LEU A 428 -43.68 -12.22 -6.16
C LEU A 428 -44.93 -12.37 -7.05
N GLU A 429 -45.84 -13.27 -6.67
CA GLU A 429 -47.12 -13.43 -7.38
C GLU A 429 -47.99 -12.17 -7.29
N ASN A 430 -47.96 -11.48 -6.15
CA ASN A 430 -48.57 -10.18 -5.95
C ASN A 430 -47.51 -9.18 -5.49
N ASP A 431 -47.43 -8.05 -6.19
CA ASP A 431 -46.49 -6.96 -5.90
C ASP A 431 -46.81 -6.25 -4.56
N GLU A 432 -48.06 -6.32 -4.08
CA GLU A 432 -48.47 -5.70 -2.81
C GLU A 432 -47.77 -6.35 -1.60
N TRP A 433 -47.38 -7.62 -1.70
CA TRP A 433 -46.76 -8.37 -0.59
C TRP A 433 -45.26 -8.08 -0.42
N LYS A 434 -44.66 -7.21 -1.23
CA LYS A 434 -43.21 -6.94 -1.19
C LYS A 434 -42.75 -6.34 0.13
N ASP A 435 -43.58 -5.49 0.73
CA ASP A 435 -43.27 -4.79 1.98
C ASP A 435 -43.80 -5.54 3.22
N ASP A 436 -44.37 -6.73 3.06
CA ASP A 436 -44.88 -7.53 4.16
C ASP A 436 -43.76 -8.07 5.05
N LYS A 437 -43.99 -8.04 6.36
CA LYS A 437 -43.04 -8.52 7.36
C LYS A 437 -43.30 -9.98 7.67
N ILE A 438 -42.37 -10.85 7.28
CA ILE A 438 -42.42 -12.27 7.61
C ILE A 438 -42.04 -12.45 9.09
N PRO A 439 -42.90 -13.08 9.93
CA PRO A 439 -42.53 -13.43 11.29
C PRO A 439 -41.39 -14.46 11.29
N GLU A 440 -40.28 -14.16 11.95
CA GLU A 440 -39.14 -15.08 12.01
C GLU A 440 -39.30 -16.14 13.12
N THR A 441 -39.93 -15.76 14.23
CA THR A 441 -40.08 -16.60 15.43
C THR A 441 -41.51 -16.54 15.98
N LEU A 442 -41.98 -17.69 16.48
CA LEU A 442 -43.28 -17.85 17.14
C LEU A 442 -43.10 -18.84 18.30
N ASP A 443 -43.43 -18.43 19.53
CA ASP A 443 -43.37 -19.26 20.74
C ASP A 443 -42.05 -20.02 20.96
N GLY A 444 -40.93 -19.35 20.67
CA GLY A 444 -39.59 -19.92 20.81
C GLY A 444 -39.17 -20.89 19.70
N LYS A 445 -40.00 -21.06 18.67
CA LYS A 445 -39.70 -21.82 17.45
C LYS A 445 -39.48 -20.87 16.27
N ASN A 446 -38.65 -21.27 15.30
CA ASN A 446 -38.48 -20.49 14.07
C ASN A 446 -39.59 -20.84 13.09
N VAL A 447 -40.17 -19.84 12.44
CA VAL A 447 -41.27 -20.03 11.48
C VAL A 447 -40.77 -20.71 10.20
N TYR A 448 -39.55 -20.42 9.76
CA TYR A 448 -38.94 -21.01 8.56
C TYR A 448 -38.84 -22.55 8.60
N ASP A 449 -38.75 -23.14 9.79
CA ASP A 449 -38.68 -24.60 9.95
C ASP A 449 -40.02 -25.30 9.61
N TYR A 450 -41.11 -24.53 9.54
CA TYR A 450 -42.47 -25.00 9.28
C TYR A 450 -43.04 -24.47 7.95
N ILE A 451 -42.23 -23.84 7.09
CA ILE A 451 -42.69 -23.43 5.75
C ILE A 451 -42.64 -24.65 4.82
N ASP A 452 -43.81 -25.17 4.47
CA ASP A 452 -43.97 -26.29 3.55
C ASP A 452 -45.21 -26.04 2.66
N PRO A 453 -45.10 -26.20 1.32
CA PRO A 453 -46.24 -26.05 0.42
C PRO A 453 -47.44 -26.94 0.78
N ASP A 454 -47.19 -28.10 1.41
CA ASP A 454 -48.19 -29.10 1.74
C ASP A 454 -48.52 -29.14 3.25
N ILE A 455 -48.29 -28.05 4.00
CA ILE A 455 -48.47 -28.02 5.46
C ILE A 455 -49.91 -28.35 5.89
N ASP A 456 -50.92 -27.85 5.18
CA ASP A 456 -52.33 -28.09 5.53
C ASP A 456 -52.69 -29.57 5.43
N ALA A 457 -52.13 -30.28 4.44
CA ALA A 457 -52.34 -31.71 4.28
C ALA A 457 -51.69 -32.52 5.41
N LYS A 458 -50.49 -32.11 5.84
CA LYS A 458 -49.79 -32.73 6.99
C LYS A 458 -50.52 -32.47 8.30
N LEU A 459 -51.07 -31.25 8.48
CA LEU A 459 -51.85 -30.89 9.65
C LEU A 459 -53.14 -31.71 9.73
N ALA A 460 -53.87 -31.83 8.62
CA ALA A 460 -55.10 -32.64 8.56
C ALA A 460 -54.85 -34.12 8.92
N ALA A 461 -53.74 -34.70 8.47
CA ALA A 461 -53.38 -36.08 8.84
C ALA A 461 -53.05 -36.24 10.34
N LEU A 462 -52.44 -35.21 10.94
CA LEU A 462 -52.12 -35.20 12.37
C LEU A 462 -53.37 -35.01 13.23
N GLU A 463 -54.30 -34.14 12.81
CA GLU A 463 -55.60 -33.97 13.47
C GLU A 463 -56.45 -35.24 13.38
N GLU A 464 -56.42 -35.98 12.27
CA GLU A 464 -57.08 -37.28 12.14
C GLU A 464 -56.46 -38.33 13.09
N GLU A 465 -55.14 -38.32 13.24
CA GLU A 465 -54.44 -39.17 14.21
C GLU A 465 -54.80 -38.81 15.65
N GLU A 466 -54.83 -37.52 16.01
CA GLU A 466 -55.23 -37.04 17.33
C GLU A 466 -56.69 -37.40 17.65
N ALA A 467 -57.61 -37.17 16.71
CA ALA A 467 -59.02 -37.54 16.88
C ALA A 467 -59.22 -39.05 17.08
N ARG A 468 -58.42 -39.88 16.39
CA ARG A 468 -58.41 -41.33 16.62
C ARG A 468 -57.93 -41.66 18.04
N LEU A 469 -56.84 -41.05 18.50
CA LEU A 469 -56.29 -41.28 19.85
C LEU A 469 -57.25 -40.82 20.97
N GLU A 470 -57.94 -39.70 20.77
CA GLU A 470 -58.95 -39.20 21.71
C GLU A 470 -60.18 -40.10 21.75
N GLY A 471 -60.65 -40.60 20.61
CA GLY A 471 -61.74 -41.57 20.54
C GLY A 471 -61.41 -42.92 21.22
N GLU A 472 -60.13 -43.27 21.32
CA GLU A 472 -59.63 -44.44 22.05
C GLU A 472 -59.48 -44.21 23.56
N GLY A 473 -59.75 -43.00 24.06
CA GLY A 473 -59.67 -42.64 25.48
C GLY A 473 -58.25 -42.45 26.01
N TYR A 474 -57.25 -42.25 25.13
CA TYR A 474 -55.84 -42.13 25.52
C TYR A 474 -55.56 -40.99 26.51
N TYR A 475 -56.36 -39.92 26.46
CA TYR A 475 -56.22 -38.73 27.31
C TYR A 475 -57.16 -38.72 28.54
N ASP A 476 -57.98 -39.75 28.74
CA ASP A 476 -58.83 -39.85 29.92
C ASP A 476 -57.98 -40.23 31.15
N ASN A 477 -57.51 -39.22 31.89
CA ASN A 477 -56.89 -39.42 33.19
C ASN A 477 -57.97 -39.83 34.20
N ALA A 478 -58.16 -41.12 34.41
CA ALA A 478 -58.99 -41.63 35.48
C ALA A 478 -58.34 -41.28 36.84
N GLU A 479 -58.68 -40.13 37.40
CA GLU A 479 -58.56 -39.90 38.83
C GLU A 479 -59.62 -40.79 39.51
N GLU A 480 -59.23 -42.00 39.91
CA GLU A 480 -60.04 -42.84 40.79
C GLU A 480 -60.23 -42.06 42.11
N GLU A 481 -61.42 -41.47 42.31
CA GLU A 481 -61.90 -41.01 43.61
C GLU A 481 -62.08 -42.23 44.52
N ASP A 482 -60.99 -42.67 45.15
CA ASP A 482 -61.03 -43.64 46.24
C ASP A 482 -61.84 -43.05 47.42
N LEU A 483 -63.00 -43.65 47.70
CA LEU A 483 -63.84 -43.40 48.88
C LEU A 483 -63.04 -43.66 50.17
N ALA A 484 -62.38 -42.63 50.71
CA ALA A 484 -61.58 -42.73 51.93
C ALA A 484 -62.46 -42.84 53.19
N ASP A 485 -62.31 -43.93 53.94
CA ASP A 485 -62.97 -44.14 55.23
C ASP A 485 -62.45 -43.15 56.29
N ALA A 486 -63.33 -42.71 57.21
CA ALA A 486 -63.02 -41.68 58.22
C ALA A 486 -61.79 -42.01 59.11
N ASP A 487 -61.45 -43.29 59.24
CA ASP A 487 -60.26 -43.75 59.96
C ASP A 487 -58.95 -43.38 59.24
N GLU A 488 -58.97 -43.33 57.90
CA GLU A 488 -57.80 -43.01 57.08
C GLU A 488 -57.50 -41.50 57.09
N GLU A 489 -58.54 -40.67 57.13
CA GLU A 489 -58.42 -39.24 57.36
C GLU A 489 -57.89 -38.92 58.77
N ASP A 490 -58.39 -39.59 59.82
CA ASP A 490 -57.90 -39.40 61.19
C ASP A 490 -56.44 -39.89 61.34
N LEU A 491 -56.06 -40.96 60.64
CA LEU A 491 -54.67 -41.42 60.57
C LEU A 491 -53.78 -40.38 59.87
N ARG A 492 -54.20 -39.83 58.73
CA ARG A 492 -53.47 -38.75 58.02
C ARG A 492 -53.32 -37.52 58.91
N TYR A 493 -54.37 -37.10 59.60
CA TYR A 493 -54.36 -35.94 60.49
C TYR A 493 -53.40 -36.14 61.68
N LYS A 494 -53.46 -37.29 62.36
CA LYS A 494 -52.51 -37.64 63.43
C LYS A 494 -51.07 -37.74 62.91
N ALA A 495 -50.86 -38.28 61.72
CA ALA A 495 -49.54 -38.37 61.09
C ALA A 495 -48.96 -36.98 60.78
N GLU A 496 -49.80 -36.03 60.34
CA GLU A 496 -49.41 -34.63 60.14
C GLU A 496 -49.00 -33.95 61.44
N LEU A 497 -49.81 -34.05 62.50
CA LEU A 497 -49.47 -33.49 63.81
C LEU A 497 -48.16 -34.05 64.37
N ILE A 498 -47.89 -35.35 64.19
CA ILE A 498 -46.63 -35.98 64.59
C ILE A 498 -45.47 -35.45 63.75
N ARG A 499 -45.64 -35.32 62.43
CA ARG A 499 -44.61 -34.77 61.53
C ARG A 499 -44.28 -33.33 61.90
N GLU A 500 -45.29 -32.50 62.12
CA GLU A 500 -45.12 -31.10 62.52
C GLU A 500 -44.37 -31.00 63.85
N LYS A 501 -44.80 -31.77 64.87
CA LYS A 501 -44.13 -31.79 66.19
C LYS A 501 -42.68 -32.28 66.09
N ARG A 502 -42.39 -33.29 65.27
CA ARG A 502 -41.01 -33.74 64.99
C ARG A 502 -40.19 -32.66 64.29
N GLN A 503 -40.79 -31.93 63.35
CA GLN A 503 -40.12 -30.85 62.62
C GLN A 503 -39.80 -29.67 63.54
N LEU A 504 -40.72 -29.29 64.44
CA LEU A 504 -40.48 -28.29 65.48
C LEU A 504 -39.33 -28.70 66.42
N ILE A 505 -39.28 -29.95 66.86
CA ILE A 505 -38.17 -30.47 67.67
C ILE A 505 -36.85 -30.45 66.90
N MET A 506 -36.85 -30.82 65.62
CA MET A 506 -35.66 -30.74 64.77
C MET A 506 -35.18 -29.30 64.57
N ASN A 507 -36.09 -28.35 64.37
CA ASN A 507 -35.78 -26.94 64.24
C ASN A 507 -35.24 -26.36 65.56
N ASP A 508 -35.85 -26.65 66.71
CA ASP A 508 -35.32 -26.22 68.02
C ASP A 508 -33.93 -26.83 68.28
N ASN A 509 -33.72 -28.10 67.94
CA ASN A 509 -32.40 -28.73 68.05
C ASN A 509 -31.36 -28.12 67.10
N LYS A 510 -31.73 -27.78 65.86
CA LYS A 510 -30.85 -27.03 64.94
C LYS A 510 -30.49 -25.68 65.52
N MET A 511 -31.45 -24.93 66.06
CA MET A 511 -31.20 -23.63 66.70
C MET A 511 -30.32 -23.74 67.93
N ARG A 512 -30.53 -24.75 68.80
CA ARG A 512 -29.67 -25.02 69.96
C ARG A 512 -28.24 -25.42 69.59
N LYS A 513 -28.06 -26.15 68.48
CA LYS A 513 -26.75 -26.55 67.95
C LYS A 513 -26.10 -25.50 67.05
N SER A 514 -26.83 -24.44 66.66
CA SER A 514 -26.36 -23.30 65.85
C SER A 514 -25.48 -22.33 66.66
N LEU A 515 -24.61 -22.88 67.51
CA LEU A 515 -23.52 -22.14 68.10
C LEU A 515 -22.38 -22.13 67.08
N LYS A 516 -22.14 -20.96 66.46
CA LYS A 516 -20.99 -20.66 65.59
C LYS A 516 -19.66 -20.96 66.32
N ASN A 517 -19.29 -22.24 66.39
CA ASN A 517 -18.10 -22.78 67.06
C ASN A 517 -17.90 -22.34 68.53
N ARG A 518 -18.99 -22.24 69.32
CA ARG A 518 -18.90 -21.97 70.77
C ARG A 518 -19.38 -23.19 71.57
N ALA A 519 -18.67 -23.53 72.65
CA ALA A 519 -19.06 -24.62 73.54
C ALA A 519 -20.40 -24.31 74.24
N VAL A 520 -21.28 -25.30 74.36
CA VAL A 520 -22.55 -25.19 75.10
C VAL A 520 -22.24 -24.99 76.58
N ILE A 521 -22.83 -23.97 77.22
CA ILE A 521 -22.67 -23.72 78.65
C ILE A 521 -23.24 -24.91 79.44
N PRO A 522 -22.45 -25.55 80.33
CA PRO A 522 -22.92 -26.63 81.17
C PRO A 522 -24.15 -26.22 82.00
N ARG A 523 -25.18 -27.08 82.03
CA ARG A 523 -26.45 -26.80 82.74
C ARG A 523 -26.25 -26.50 84.23
N ASN A 524 -25.26 -27.14 84.88
CA ASN A 524 -24.93 -26.92 86.30
C ASN A 524 -24.45 -25.51 86.64
N LYS A 525 -23.97 -24.73 85.65
CA LYS A 525 -23.56 -23.32 85.83
C LYS A 525 -24.64 -22.32 85.41
N LYS A 526 -25.79 -22.80 84.93
CA LYS A 526 -26.87 -21.96 84.42
C LYS A 526 -28.04 -22.01 85.39
N ALA A 527 -28.45 -20.85 85.92
CA ALA A 527 -29.67 -20.77 86.72
C ALA A 527 -30.87 -21.18 85.83
N VAL A 528 -31.71 -22.07 86.36
CA VAL A 528 -32.95 -22.50 85.68
C VAL A 528 -34.09 -21.70 86.27
N ASP A 529 -34.85 -21.08 85.37
CA ASP A 529 -36.06 -20.33 85.72
C ASP A 529 -37.18 -21.31 86.12
N LEU A 530 -37.76 -21.12 87.30
CA LEU A 530 -38.74 -22.03 87.89
C LEU A 530 -39.98 -22.13 87.00
N GLU A 531 -40.44 -21.00 86.46
CA GLU A 531 -41.66 -20.92 85.65
C GLU A 531 -41.53 -21.75 84.35
N LYS A 532 -40.37 -21.66 83.69
CA LYS A 532 -40.06 -22.47 82.50
C LYS A 532 -39.99 -23.95 82.80
N MET A 533 -39.45 -24.33 83.97
CA MET A 533 -39.42 -25.73 84.38
C MET A 533 -40.83 -26.25 84.65
N GLN A 534 -41.68 -25.46 85.31
CA GLN A 534 -43.06 -25.85 85.62
C GLN A 534 -43.90 -26.03 84.35
N GLN A 535 -43.85 -25.08 83.41
CA GLN A 535 -44.56 -25.22 82.13
C GLN A 535 -44.10 -26.46 81.34
N GLY A 536 -42.79 -26.75 81.33
CA GLY A 536 -42.26 -27.93 80.66
C GLY A 536 -42.79 -29.25 81.23
N LEU A 537 -42.94 -29.33 82.56
CA LEU A 537 -43.48 -30.49 83.25
C LEU A 537 -45.00 -30.64 83.08
N GLN A 538 -45.75 -29.53 83.13
CA GLN A 538 -47.19 -29.53 82.87
C GLN A 538 -47.51 -29.94 81.43
N ASN A 539 -46.74 -29.46 80.45
CA ASN A 539 -46.86 -29.88 79.05
C ASN A 539 -46.52 -31.37 78.84
N ALA A 540 -45.74 -31.96 79.76
CA ALA A 540 -45.45 -33.39 79.80
C ALA A 540 -46.42 -34.18 80.68
N GLY A 541 -47.38 -33.52 81.33
CA GLY A 541 -48.45 -34.13 82.14
C GLY A 541 -48.14 -34.35 83.62
N TYR A 542 -47.09 -33.73 84.19
CA TYR A 542 -46.72 -33.89 85.61
C TYR A 542 -47.21 -32.73 86.50
N ASP A 543 -47.61 -33.04 87.74
CA ASP A 543 -48.00 -32.04 88.76
C ASP A 543 -46.76 -31.38 89.41
N THR A 544 -46.77 -30.05 89.50
CA THR A 544 -45.61 -29.21 89.87
C THR A 544 -45.75 -28.54 91.24
N SER A 545 -46.85 -28.77 91.95
CA SER A 545 -47.18 -28.19 93.27
C SER A 545 -46.04 -28.32 94.29
N ALA A 546 -45.51 -29.54 94.49
CA ALA A 546 -44.45 -29.83 95.45
C ALA A 546 -43.09 -29.15 95.14
N ILE A 547 -42.81 -28.85 93.87
CA ILE A 547 -41.57 -28.15 93.46
C ILE A 547 -41.70 -26.65 93.77
N ALA A 548 -42.89 -26.08 93.61
CA ALA A 548 -43.17 -24.69 93.91
C ALA A 548 -42.94 -24.37 95.41
N GLU A 549 -43.35 -25.27 96.30
CA GLU A 549 -43.15 -25.12 97.74
C GLU A 549 -41.67 -25.16 98.12
N ARG A 550 -40.90 -26.08 97.54
CA ARG A 550 -39.46 -26.27 97.84
C ARG A 550 -38.57 -25.11 97.39
N ALA A 551 -39.04 -24.26 96.49
CA ALA A 551 -38.32 -23.09 96.00
C ALA A 551 -38.65 -21.80 96.78
N ARG A 552 -39.69 -21.80 97.63
CA ARG A 552 -40.08 -20.66 98.48
C ARG A 552 -39.45 -20.69 99.88
N SER A 553 -38.88 -21.82 100.30
CA SER A 553 -38.06 -22.00 101.52
C SER A 553 -36.59 -21.77 101.22
#